data_AF-A0A944KK52-F1
#
_entry.id   AF-A0A944KK52-F1
#
_cell.length_a   1.000
_cell.length_b   1.000
_cell.length_c   1.000
_cell.angle_alpha   90.00
_cell.angle_beta   90.00
_cell.angle_gamma   90.00
#
_symmetry.space_group_name_H-M   'P 1'
#
loop_
_entity.id
_entity.type
_entity.pdbx_description
1 polymer ?
#
loop_
_entity_poly.entity_id
_entity_poly.type
_entity_poly.pdbx_seq_one_letter_code
_entity_poly.pdbx_strand_id
1 'polypeptide(L)'
;MAFEDDLAAAQTPEDRYIDVLVLINSKPYTLRFRAMDGIEWAAETDRHPARPGVLVDARYGYNLRSLIRAAAPRCGVLVDGDEERTLRVDPIIPETPGMPPQKRVDEWADVFKAISGHEFQRVTDAIWSLNEYFPQQEIEAAGKALADSANTSN
;
A
#
# COMPACT_ATOMS: atom_id res chain seq x y z
N MET A 1 25.25 -2.26 19.30
CA MET A 1 24.54 -1.03 18.85
C MET A 1 23.56 -0.67 19.95
N ALA A 2 23.37 0.61 20.27
CA ALA A 2 22.38 1.02 21.25
C ALA A 2 20.99 1.06 20.59
N PHE A 3 19.93 0.82 21.36
CA PHE A 3 18.56 0.84 20.84
C PHE A 3 18.20 2.18 20.18
N GLU A 4 18.73 3.26 20.72
CA GLU A 4 18.53 4.61 20.21
C GLU A 4 19.16 4.81 18.82
N ASP A 5 20.31 4.17 18.55
CA ASP A 5 20.96 4.19 17.24
C ASP A 5 20.12 3.40 16.22
N ASP A 6 19.62 2.23 16.62
CA ASP A 6 18.74 1.38 15.80
C ASP A 6 17.41 2.08 15.48
N LEU A 7 16.83 2.79 16.46
CA LEU A 7 15.60 3.56 16.28
C LEU A 7 15.79 4.74 15.32
N ALA A 8 16.89 5.48 15.46
CA ALA A 8 17.21 6.57 14.55
C ALA A 8 17.46 6.07 13.12
N ALA A 9 18.11 4.91 12.97
CA ALA A 9 18.28 4.25 11.68
C ALA A 9 16.93 3.84 11.08
N ALA A 10 16.03 3.25 11.87
CA ALA A 10 14.71 2.80 11.43
C ALA A 10 13.76 3.94 11.02
N GLN A 11 13.97 5.16 11.52
CA GLN A 11 13.22 6.36 11.12
C GLN A 11 13.67 6.93 9.77
N THR A 12 14.78 6.46 9.22
CA THR A 12 15.18 6.80 7.86
C THR A 12 14.34 5.94 6.92
N PRO A 13 13.50 6.53 6.03
CA PRO A 13 12.64 5.75 5.16
C PRO A 13 13.51 4.79 4.34
N GLU A 14 13.24 3.49 4.45
CA GLU A 14 13.81 2.55 3.52
C GLU A 14 13.28 2.94 2.13
N ASP A 15 14.18 3.17 1.17
CA ASP A 15 13.81 3.58 -0.19
C ASP A 15 13.23 2.41 -1.00
N ARG A 16 12.62 1.44 -0.30
CA ARG A 16 12.04 0.24 -0.86
C ARG A 16 10.74 0.61 -1.54
N TYR A 17 10.69 0.35 -2.84
CA TYR A 17 9.49 0.52 -3.64
C TYR A 17 9.25 -0.71 -4.52
N ILE A 18 8.00 -0.86 -4.97
CA ILE A 18 7.63 -1.80 -6.02
C ILE A 18 6.99 -1.02 -7.16
N ASP A 19 7.53 -1.22 -8.36
CA ASP A 19 6.97 -0.68 -9.60
C ASP A 19 6.02 -1.70 -10.24
N VAL A 20 4.82 -1.26 -10.55
CA VAL A 20 3.77 -2.05 -11.19
C VAL A 20 3.44 -1.43 -12.54
N LEU A 21 3.81 -2.14 -13.61
CA LEU A 21 3.41 -1.81 -14.97
C LEU A 21 1.91 -2.13 -15.17
N VAL A 22 1.16 -1.14 -15.63
CA VAL A 22 -0.26 -1.23 -16.01
C VAL A 22 -0.48 -0.70 -17.43
N LEU A 23 -1.54 -1.13 -18.08
CA LEU A 23 -1.96 -0.71 -19.41
C LEU A 23 -3.25 0.11 -19.30
N ILE A 24 -3.18 1.37 -19.70
CA ILE A 24 -4.35 2.25 -19.79
C ILE A 24 -4.51 2.61 -21.26
N ASN A 25 -5.62 2.17 -21.87
CA ASN A 25 -5.87 2.33 -23.30
C ASN A 25 -4.70 1.80 -24.16
N SER A 26 -4.22 0.59 -23.82
CA SER A 26 -3.07 -0.09 -24.45
C SER A 26 -1.74 0.65 -24.37
N LYS A 27 -1.63 1.70 -23.54
CA LYS A 27 -0.37 2.40 -23.26
C LYS A 27 0.19 1.98 -21.91
N PRO A 28 1.49 1.67 -21.81
CA PRO A 28 2.13 1.31 -20.54
C PRO A 28 2.30 2.54 -19.65
N TYR A 29 1.98 2.35 -18.37
CA TYR A 29 2.24 3.30 -17.28
C TYR A 29 2.82 2.54 -16.10
N THR A 30 3.72 3.17 -15.34
CA THR A 30 4.31 2.58 -14.15
C THR A 30 3.73 3.25 -12.92
N LEU A 31 3.14 2.46 -12.03
CA LEU A 31 2.74 2.88 -10.70
C LEU A 31 3.80 2.44 -9.70
N ARG A 32 4.39 3.37 -8.97
CA ARG A 32 5.38 3.09 -7.92
C ARG A 32 4.72 3.16 -6.57
N PHE A 33 4.92 2.12 -5.75
CA PHE A 33 4.40 2.06 -4.39
C PHE A 33 5.53 1.98 -3.38
N ARG A 34 5.39 2.70 -2.26
CA ARG A 34 6.27 2.62 -1.09
C ARG A 34 5.53 2.05 0.11
N ALA A 35 6.27 1.64 1.14
CA ALA A 35 5.66 1.27 2.42
C ALA A 35 4.97 2.49 3.04
N MET A 36 3.83 2.27 3.70
CA MET A 36 3.20 3.26 4.56
C MET A 36 3.87 3.24 5.93
N ASP A 37 3.65 4.29 6.71
CA ASP A 37 3.91 4.24 8.15
C ASP A 37 3.08 3.11 8.79
N GLY A 38 3.68 2.36 9.72
CA GLY A 38 3.04 1.20 10.33
C GLY A 38 1.76 1.54 11.10
N ILE A 39 1.69 2.72 11.72
CA ILE A 39 0.49 3.20 12.42
C ILE A 39 -0.58 3.58 11.39
N GLU A 40 -0.20 4.24 10.31
CA GLU A 40 -1.14 4.58 9.23
C GLU A 40 -1.71 3.34 8.53
N TRP A 41 -0.88 2.33 8.27
CA TRP A 41 -1.31 1.06 7.69
C TRP A 41 -2.29 0.34 8.63
N ALA A 42 -1.94 0.18 9.91
CA ALA A 42 -2.80 -0.45 10.91
C ALA A 42 -4.15 0.29 11.01
N ALA A 43 -4.13 1.61 11.13
CA ALA A 43 -5.36 2.41 11.18
C ALA A 43 -6.22 2.27 9.92
N GLU A 44 -5.61 2.03 8.75
CA GLU A 44 -6.37 1.76 7.54
C GLU A 44 -6.96 0.35 7.53
N THR A 45 -6.22 -0.68 7.96
CA THR A 45 -6.76 -2.05 8.08
C THR A 45 -8.04 -2.09 8.94
N ASP A 46 -8.06 -1.37 10.07
CA ASP A 46 -9.21 -1.26 10.97
C ASP A 46 -10.44 -0.63 10.30
N ARG A 47 -10.26 0.29 9.34
CA ARG A 47 -11.35 0.94 8.61
C ARG A 47 -11.98 0.05 7.54
N HIS A 48 -11.34 -1.06 7.18
CA HIS A 48 -11.79 -1.98 6.15
C HIS A 48 -11.98 -3.40 6.70
N PRO A 49 -12.90 -3.61 7.66
CA PRO A 49 -13.07 -4.92 8.31
C PRO A 49 -13.50 -6.00 7.33
N ALA A 50 -13.24 -7.25 7.70
CA ALA A 50 -13.65 -8.41 6.91
C ALA A 50 -15.17 -8.45 6.70
N ARG A 51 -15.60 -8.71 5.46
CA ARG A 51 -17.04 -8.86 5.16
C ARG A 51 -17.54 -10.24 5.61
N PRO A 52 -18.72 -10.33 6.26
CA PRO A 52 -19.28 -11.61 6.69
C PRO A 52 -19.42 -12.60 5.53
N GLY A 53 -18.93 -13.83 5.71
CA GLY A 53 -19.05 -14.92 4.74
C GLY A 53 -18.07 -14.87 3.56
N VAL A 54 -17.19 -13.87 3.47
CA VAL A 54 -16.19 -13.78 2.39
C VAL A 54 -14.90 -14.49 2.82
N LEU A 55 -14.63 -15.66 2.23
CA LEU A 55 -13.49 -16.52 2.62
C LEU A 55 -12.13 -15.84 2.50
N VAL A 56 -11.93 -15.02 1.46
CA VAL A 56 -10.66 -14.31 1.29
C VAL A 56 -10.46 -13.27 2.38
N ASP A 57 -11.50 -12.53 2.76
CA ASP A 57 -11.43 -11.56 3.85
C ASP A 57 -11.17 -12.26 5.19
N ALA A 58 -11.78 -13.43 5.41
CA ALA A 58 -11.56 -14.23 6.62
C ALA A 58 -10.11 -14.72 6.77
N ARG A 59 -9.41 -14.95 5.64
CA ARG A 59 -7.99 -15.33 5.64
C ARG A 59 -7.09 -14.20 6.14
N TYR A 60 -7.37 -12.96 5.77
CA TYR A 60 -6.54 -11.80 6.11
C TYR A 60 -7.01 -11.06 7.37
N GLY A 61 -8.27 -11.23 7.78
CA GLY A 61 -8.89 -10.48 8.89
C GLY A 61 -9.51 -9.14 8.46
N TYR A 62 -9.34 -8.73 7.21
CA TYR A 62 -9.84 -7.48 6.65
C TYR A 62 -10.21 -7.60 5.17
N ASN A 63 -10.97 -6.64 4.66
CA ASN A 63 -11.31 -6.53 3.25
C ASN A 63 -10.13 -5.93 2.46
N LEU A 64 -9.21 -6.81 2.05
CA LEU A 64 -8.00 -6.43 1.32
C LEU A 64 -8.29 -5.55 0.10
N ARG A 65 -9.35 -5.83 -0.67
CA ARG A 65 -9.65 -5.05 -1.89
C ARG A 65 -10.07 -3.62 -1.59
N SER A 66 -10.83 -3.41 -0.52
CA SER A 66 -11.24 -2.07 -0.08
C SER A 66 -10.05 -1.31 0.52
N LEU A 67 -9.26 -2.00 1.34
CA LEU A 67 -8.02 -1.46 1.92
C LEU A 67 -7.07 -0.96 0.84
N ILE A 68 -6.78 -1.76 -0.18
CA ILE A 68 -5.85 -1.37 -1.26
C ILE A 68 -6.30 -0.11 -2.00
N ARG A 69 -7.61 0.05 -2.23
CA ARG A 69 -8.14 1.26 -2.88
C ARG A 69 -7.96 2.50 -2.03
N ALA A 70 -7.97 2.38 -0.71
CA ALA A 70 -7.77 3.48 0.21
C ALA A 70 -6.29 3.76 0.53
N ALA A 71 -5.44 2.73 0.47
CA ALA A 71 -4.01 2.82 0.70
C ALA A 71 -3.25 3.37 -0.51
N ALA A 72 -3.61 2.98 -1.74
CA ALA A 72 -2.89 3.38 -2.94
C ALA A 72 -2.72 4.90 -3.11
N PRO A 73 -3.70 5.77 -2.82
CA PRO A 73 -3.50 7.23 -2.85
C PRO A 73 -2.48 7.78 -1.86
N ARG A 74 -2.15 7.03 -0.80
CA ARG A 74 -1.21 7.46 0.25
C ARG A 74 0.21 7.02 -0.03
N CYS A 75 0.37 5.88 -0.71
CA CYS A 75 1.69 5.27 -0.90
C CYS A 75 2.07 5.08 -2.37
N GLY A 76 1.20 5.44 -3.30
CA GLY A 76 1.37 5.24 -4.73
C GLY A 76 1.56 6.55 -5.49
N VAL A 77 2.41 6.51 -6.51
CA VAL A 77 2.60 7.60 -7.49
C VAL A 77 2.63 7.04 -8.90
N LEU A 78 2.33 7.88 -9.88
CA LEU A 78 2.62 7.60 -11.29
C LEU A 78 4.08 7.98 -11.58
N VAL A 79 4.80 7.12 -12.27
CA VAL A 79 6.13 7.42 -12.80
C VAL A 79 6.00 7.83 -14.26
N ASP A 80 6.48 9.03 -14.61
CA ASP A 80 6.53 9.58 -15.96
C ASP A 80 7.98 9.96 -16.30
N GLY A 81 8.67 9.08 -17.03
CA GLY A 81 10.12 9.19 -17.21
C GLY A 81 10.87 9.04 -15.90
N ASP A 82 11.59 10.08 -15.50
CA ASP A 82 12.35 10.15 -14.23
C ASP A 82 11.58 10.90 -13.13
N GLU A 83 10.34 11.35 -13.41
CA GLU A 83 9.53 12.12 -12.47
C GLU A 83 8.44 11.27 -11.81
N GLU A 84 8.17 11.58 -10.54
CA GLU A 84 7.07 11.00 -9.78
C GLU A 84 5.93 12.01 -9.64
N ARG A 85 4.71 11.56 -9.95
CA ARG A 85 3.49 12.38 -9.93
C ARG A 85 2.43 11.73 -9.06
N THR A 86 2.00 12.42 -8.00
CA THR A 86 0.82 12.04 -7.24
C THR A 86 -0.44 12.17 -8.11
N LEU A 87 -1.24 11.11 -8.17
CA LEU A 87 -2.54 11.15 -8.85
C LEU A 87 -3.53 11.99 -8.05
N ARG A 88 -4.26 12.86 -8.74
CA ARG A 88 -5.19 13.83 -8.15
C ARG A 88 -6.42 13.13 -7.58
N VAL A 89 -6.68 13.38 -6.29
CA VAL A 89 -7.92 13.01 -5.61
C VAL A 89 -8.49 14.27 -4.96
N ASP A 90 -9.60 14.76 -5.51
CA ASP A 90 -10.30 15.91 -4.94
C ASP A 90 -10.97 15.51 -3.61
N PRO A 91 -10.99 16.40 -2.60
CA PRO A 91 -11.68 16.14 -1.35
C PRO A 91 -13.19 16.00 -1.56
N ILE A 92 -13.84 15.25 -0.66
CA ILE A 92 -15.30 15.17 -0.62
C ILE A 92 -15.81 16.47 0.00
N ILE A 93 -16.40 17.33 -0.81
CA ILE A 93 -17.07 18.55 -0.36
C ILE A 93 -18.58 18.26 -0.37
N PRO A 94 -19.31 18.46 0.73
CA PRO A 94 -20.76 18.32 0.77
C PRO A 94 -21.42 19.20 -0.29
N GLU A 95 -22.50 18.72 -0.92
CA GLU A 95 -23.24 19.52 -1.89
C GLU A 95 -23.80 20.78 -1.19
N THR A 96 -23.44 21.95 -1.72
CA THR A 96 -24.01 23.22 -1.27
C THR A 96 -25.31 23.47 -2.02
N PRO A 97 -26.47 23.60 -1.34
CA PRO A 97 -27.72 23.91 -2.01
C PRO A 97 -27.60 25.18 -2.87
N GLY A 98 -27.99 25.08 -4.14
CA GLY A 98 -27.97 26.20 -5.09
C GLY A 98 -26.65 26.38 -5.86
N MET A 99 -25.63 25.56 -5.64
CA MET A 99 -24.47 25.48 -6.53
C MET A 99 -24.61 24.34 -7.56
N PRO A 100 -24.08 24.51 -8.79
CA PRO A 100 -24.03 23.42 -9.75
C PRO A 100 -23.14 22.28 -9.23
N PRO A 101 -23.46 21.02 -9.54
CA PRO A 101 -22.64 19.88 -9.14
C PRO A 101 -21.23 20.02 -9.71
N GLN A 102 -20.22 19.98 -8.85
CA GLN A 102 -18.82 20.00 -9.27
C GLN A 102 -18.40 18.58 -9.66
N LYS A 103 -17.83 18.43 -10.86
CA LYS A 103 -17.23 17.15 -11.28
C LYS A 103 -15.95 16.92 -10.48
N ARG A 104 -16.04 16.08 -9.45
CA ARG A 104 -14.91 15.61 -8.65
C ARG A 104 -13.96 14.78 -9.51
N VAL A 105 -12.65 15.00 -9.34
CA VAL A 105 -11.60 14.15 -9.92
C VAL A 105 -11.13 13.15 -8.88
N ASP A 106 -11.07 11.88 -9.26
CA ASP A 106 -10.43 10.80 -8.50
C ASP A 106 -9.68 9.91 -9.49
N GLU A 107 -8.44 10.33 -9.81
CA GLU A 107 -7.62 9.65 -10.82
C GLU A 107 -7.31 8.21 -10.40
N TRP A 108 -7.22 7.89 -9.10
CA TRP A 108 -7.03 6.52 -8.63
C TRP A 108 -8.25 5.65 -8.90
N ALA A 109 -9.46 6.15 -8.65
CA ALA A 109 -10.68 5.44 -9.01
C ALA A 109 -10.79 5.21 -10.52
N ASP A 110 -10.39 6.19 -11.33
CA ASP A 110 -10.35 6.07 -12.79
C ASP A 110 -9.32 5.03 -13.25
N VAL A 111 -8.12 5.01 -12.66
CA VAL A 111 -7.10 3.98 -12.94
C VAL A 111 -7.62 2.59 -12.61
N PHE A 112 -8.18 2.38 -11.43
CA PHE A 112 -8.70 1.06 -11.02
C PHE A 112 -9.87 0.59 -11.87
N LYS A 113 -10.62 1.51 -12.47
CA LYS A 113 -11.67 1.18 -13.43
C LYS A 113 -11.12 0.84 -14.82
N ALA A 114 -9.98 1.41 -15.19
CA ALA A 114 -9.39 1.25 -16.52
C ALA A 114 -8.54 -0.02 -16.66
N ILE A 115 -7.89 -0.46 -15.58
CA ILE A 115 -7.00 -1.64 -15.59
C ILE A 115 -7.78 -2.95 -15.44
N SER A 116 -7.19 -4.05 -15.91
CA SER A 116 -7.76 -5.39 -15.75
C SER A 116 -7.69 -5.88 -14.29
N GLY A 117 -8.47 -6.92 -13.98
CA GLY A 117 -8.41 -7.57 -12.66
C GLY A 117 -7.03 -8.14 -12.33
N HIS A 118 -6.27 -8.60 -13.33
CA HIS A 118 -4.90 -9.10 -13.13
C HIS A 118 -3.95 -7.97 -12.73
N GLU A 119 -4.04 -6.81 -13.39
CA GLU A 119 -3.23 -5.64 -13.04
C GLU A 119 -3.60 -5.09 -11.67
N PHE A 120 -4.89 -5.06 -11.33
CA PHE A 120 -5.34 -4.69 -9.99
C PHE A 120 -4.85 -5.67 -8.92
N GLN A 121 -4.76 -6.97 -9.23
CA GLN A 121 -4.13 -7.95 -8.35
C GLN A 121 -2.66 -7.63 -8.12
N ARG A 122 -1.90 -7.28 -9.16
CA ARG A 122 -0.48 -6.91 -9.01
C ARG A 122 -0.29 -5.67 -8.15
N VAL A 123 -1.16 -4.66 -8.29
CA VAL A 123 -1.19 -3.50 -7.39
C VAL A 123 -1.47 -3.93 -5.94
N THR A 124 -2.44 -4.83 -5.75
CA THR A 124 -2.77 -5.39 -4.43
C THR A 124 -1.55 -6.08 -3.81
N ASP A 125 -0.90 -6.97 -4.57
CA ASP A 125 0.25 -7.73 -4.10
C ASP A 125 1.44 -6.83 -3.77
N ALA A 126 1.69 -5.79 -4.57
CA ALA A 126 2.76 -4.83 -4.32
C ALA A 126 2.58 -4.10 -2.98
N ILE A 127 1.40 -3.49 -2.78
CA ILE A 127 1.12 -2.74 -1.55
C ILE A 127 1.11 -3.68 -0.33
N TRP A 128 0.47 -4.85 -0.43
CA TRP A 128 0.46 -5.81 0.67
C TRP A 128 1.87 -6.33 0.98
N SER A 129 2.70 -6.56 -0.04
CA SER A 129 4.06 -7.06 0.17
C SER A 129 4.91 -6.06 0.95
N LEU A 130 4.81 -4.77 0.61
CA LEU A 130 5.54 -3.69 1.27
C LEU A 130 5.15 -3.50 2.74
N ASN A 131 3.87 -3.69 3.08
CA ASN A 131 3.34 -3.33 4.40
C ASN A 131 3.17 -4.52 5.35
N GLU A 132 3.05 -5.75 4.84
CA GLU A 132 2.74 -6.94 5.64
C GLU A 132 3.78 -8.02 5.43
N TYR A 133 3.99 -8.44 4.17
CA TYR A 133 4.82 -9.60 3.87
C TYR A 133 6.29 -9.37 4.20
N PHE A 134 6.92 -8.31 3.67
CA PHE A 134 8.34 -8.09 3.89
C PHE A 134 8.66 -7.80 5.37
N PRO A 135 7.91 -6.94 6.08
CA PRO A 135 8.13 -6.76 7.52
C PRO A 135 7.99 -8.08 8.31
N GLN A 136 7.01 -8.92 7.97
CA GLN A 136 6.87 -10.24 8.58
C GLN A 136 8.11 -11.12 8.32
N GLN A 137 8.58 -11.19 7.08
CA GLN A 137 9.76 -11.98 6.71
C GLN A 137 11.04 -11.50 7.42
N GLU A 138 11.19 -10.19 7.62
CA GLU A 138 12.32 -9.60 8.34
C GLU A 138 12.32 -9.99 9.82
N ILE A 139 11.15 -9.94 10.47
CA ILE A 139 10.99 -10.37 11.87
C ILE A 139 11.28 -11.86 12.01
N GLU A 140 10.75 -12.69 11.11
CA GLU A 140 10.98 -14.15 11.11
C GLU A 140 12.47 -14.47 10.93
N ALA A 141 13.15 -13.79 10.00
CA ALA A 141 14.58 -13.97 9.76
C ALA A 141 15.43 -13.55 10.97
N ALA A 142 15.11 -12.40 11.58
CA ALA A 142 15.80 -11.93 12.78
C ALA A 142 15.60 -12.89 13.96
N GLY A 143 14.38 -13.39 14.17
CA GLY A 143 14.07 -14.37 15.21
C GLY A 143 14.85 -15.67 15.03
N LYS A 144 14.99 -16.16 13.79
CA LYS A 144 15.81 -17.34 13.48
C LYS A 144 17.30 -17.10 13.78
N ALA A 145 17.85 -15.97 13.35
CA ALA A 145 19.26 -15.63 13.59
C ALA A 145 19.61 -15.54 15.09
N LEU A 146 18.69 -15.02 15.90
CA LEU A 146 18.83 -14.98 17.35
C LEU A 146 18.85 -16.40 17.95
N ALA A 147 17.96 -17.29 17.50
CA ALA A 147 17.91 -18.67 17.97
C ALA A 147 19.17 -19.47 17.61
N ASP A 148 19.68 -19.31 16.38
CA ASP A 148 20.91 -19.97 15.93
C ASP A 148 22.11 -19.49 16.75
N SER A 149 22.24 -18.18 17.00
CA SER A 149 23.34 -17.62 17.80
C SER A 149 23.37 -18.13 19.25
N ALA A 150 22.21 -18.41 19.84
CA ALA A 150 22.11 -18.99 21.18
C ALA A 150 22.54 -20.47 21.21
N ASN A 151 22.34 -21.22 20.12
CA ASN A 151 22.72 -22.63 20.03
C ASN A 151 24.22 -22.84 19.75
N THR A 152 24.89 -21.93 19.03
CA THR A 152 26.34 -22.04 18.76
C THR A 152 27.24 -21.61 19.92
N SER A 153 26.65 -21.01 20.97
CA SER A 153 27.37 -20.54 22.16
C SER A 153 27.34 -21.53 23.34
N ASN A 154 26.77 -22.73 23.13
CA ASN A 154 26.77 -23.88 24.06
C ASN A 154 27.60 -25.04 23.51
#